data_AF-A0A8E2ETX2-F1
#
_entry.id   AF-A0A8E2ETX2-F1
#
_cell.length_a   1.000
_cell.length_b   1.000
_cell.length_c   1.000
_cell.angle_alpha   90.00
_cell.angle_beta   90.00
_cell.angle_gamma   90.00
#
_symmetry.space_group_name_H-M   'P 1'
#
loop_
_entity.id
_entity.type
_entity.pdbx_description
1 polymer ?
#
loop_
_entity_poly.entity_id
_entity_poly.type
_entity_poly.pdbx_seq_one_letter_code
_entity_poly.pdbx_strand_id
1 'polypeptide(L)'
;MDRLPRRLLLLLALCVAPILYFIYNGPWSLSGPRKSRGLPPANATLGFGAVVAVSHATSPRRRALVFAANMTGIDLTIPDQPAWTDADVEAFRSPEGSRIKKGSALAWMGHLNALEWFLSTDLETAIILEDDVDWDIHLRTSQIPLAAAAIRQLLTQHPPTPANNNNSSRSHSSHKNPPQTYWGPLSWELLFLGHCGDFFPASTLQDSAFLAYADGSLMPAARLHTMTAAFLRSLGMPEHVRLAHRSRWPLCTFAYAVTRASAARIRATYGSE
;
A
#
# COMPACT_ATOMS: atom_id res chain seq x y z
N MET A 1 10.09 56.94 24.75
CA MET A 1 9.52 55.84 23.95
C MET A 1 9.87 56.10 22.50
N ASP A 2 11.04 55.62 22.08
CA ASP A 2 11.57 55.91 20.75
C ASP A 2 10.80 55.13 19.69
N ARG A 3 10.17 55.86 18.78
CA ARG A 3 9.48 55.27 17.64
C ARG A 3 10.52 54.62 16.75
N LEU A 4 10.39 53.30 16.55
CA LEU A 4 11.20 52.59 15.56
C LEU A 4 11.17 53.37 14.23
N PRO A 5 12.33 53.68 13.62
CA PRO A 5 12.37 54.52 12.44
C PRO A 5 11.56 53.85 11.33
N ARG A 6 10.65 54.60 10.68
CA ARG A 6 9.76 54.11 9.60
C ARG A 6 10.49 53.28 8.53
N ARG A 7 11.78 53.58 8.28
CA ARG A 7 12.65 52.85 7.35
C ARG A 7 12.94 51.41 7.80
N LEU A 8 13.09 51.16 9.10
CA LEU A 8 13.31 49.83 9.66
C LEU A 8 12.04 48.96 9.59
N LEU A 9 10.86 49.56 9.82
CA LEU A 9 9.57 48.88 9.64
C LEU A 9 9.31 48.49 8.18
N LEU A 10 9.66 49.36 7.23
CA LEU A 10 9.55 49.06 5.80
C LEU A 10 10.52 47.95 5.36
N LEU A 11 11.75 47.95 5.87
CA LEU A 11 12.72 46.88 5.60
C LEU A 11 12.27 45.53 6.19
N LEU A 12 11.75 45.52 7.41
CA LEU A 12 11.17 44.31 8.02
C LEU A 12 9.98 43.80 7.20
N ALA A 13 9.08 44.67 6.75
CA ALA A 13 7.96 44.28 5.90
C ALA A 13 8.42 43.69 4.55
N LEU A 14 9.45 44.28 3.92
CA LEU A 14 10.02 43.79 2.66
C LEU A 14 10.75 42.44 2.82
N CYS A 15 11.28 42.11 4.00
CA CYS A 15 11.88 40.80 4.25
C CYS A 15 10.85 39.75 4.69
N VAL A 16 9.86 40.13 5.47
CA VAL A 16 8.88 39.20 6.06
C VAL A 16 7.73 38.89 5.08
N ALA A 17 7.28 39.86 4.27
CA ALA A 17 6.18 39.63 3.33
C ALA A 17 6.48 38.59 2.25
N PRO A 18 7.69 38.53 1.62
CA PRO A 18 8.03 37.45 0.71
C PRO A 18 8.10 36.11 1.43
N ILE A 19 8.66 36.06 2.65
CA ILE A 19 8.74 34.83 3.45
C ILE A 19 7.34 34.32 3.79
N LEU A 20 6.44 35.19 4.25
CA LEU A 20 5.05 34.83 4.53
C LEU A 20 4.30 34.47 3.25
N TYR A 21 4.55 35.15 2.13
CA TYR A 21 4.00 34.81 0.82
C TYR A 21 4.49 33.44 0.34
N PHE A 22 5.75 33.08 0.56
CA PHE A 22 6.28 31.74 0.26
C PHE A 22 5.77 30.67 1.25
N ILE A 23 5.49 31.03 2.50
CA ILE A 23 4.89 30.09 3.47
C ILE A 23 3.41 29.84 3.16
N TYR A 24 2.67 30.87 2.72
CA TYR A 24 1.22 30.78 2.44
C TYR A 24 0.90 30.35 1.01
N ASN A 25 1.70 30.78 0.02
CA ASN A 25 1.51 30.50 -1.41
C ASN A 25 2.62 29.63 -2.00
N GLY A 26 3.53 29.12 -1.16
CA GLY A 26 4.47 28.08 -1.57
C GLY A 26 3.70 26.91 -2.16
N PRO A 27 4.17 26.34 -3.27
CA PRO A 27 3.54 25.15 -3.79
C PRO A 27 3.66 24.08 -2.70
N TRP A 28 2.49 23.66 -2.21
CA TRP A 28 2.25 22.41 -1.50
C TRP A 28 2.59 22.48 -0.01
N SER A 29 1.63 22.98 0.77
CA SER A 29 1.61 22.70 2.20
C SER A 29 1.13 21.25 2.41
N LEU A 30 2.01 20.30 2.14
CA LEU A 30 1.90 18.99 2.78
C LEU A 30 2.07 19.29 4.26
N SER A 31 0.99 19.15 5.04
CA SER A 31 1.08 19.15 6.50
C SER A 31 2.28 18.26 6.86
N GLY A 32 3.32 18.85 7.46
CA GLY A 32 4.63 18.19 7.59
C GLY A 32 4.50 16.77 8.15
N PRO A 33 5.40 15.85 7.76
CA PRO A 33 5.29 14.44 8.10
C PRO A 33 5.06 14.29 9.61
N ARG A 34 3.90 13.72 9.98
CA ARG A 34 3.58 13.51 11.38
C ARG A 34 4.44 12.35 11.90
N LYS A 35 5.02 12.53 13.09
CA LYS A 35 5.52 11.39 13.88
C LYS A 35 4.32 10.56 14.31
N SER A 36 3.95 9.57 13.48
CA SER A 36 2.94 8.59 13.85
C SER A 36 3.45 7.80 15.06
N ARG A 37 2.65 7.72 16.13
CA ARG A 37 2.84 6.66 17.12
C ARG A 37 2.46 5.36 16.41
N GLY A 38 3.47 4.63 15.94
CA GLY A 38 3.28 3.32 15.35
C GLY A 38 2.48 2.39 16.27
N LEU A 39 1.87 1.37 15.69
CA LEU A 39 1.25 0.31 16.47
C LEU A 39 2.30 -0.52 17.23
N PRO A 40 1.90 -1.40 18.16
CA PRO A 40 2.80 -2.46 18.65
C PRO A 40 3.35 -3.30 17.49
N PRO A 41 4.51 -3.96 17.66
CA PRO A 41 5.06 -4.86 16.65
C PRO A 41 4.03 -5.85 16.11
N ALA A 42 4.07 -6.09 14.80
CA ALA A 42 3.16 -7.03 14.17
C ALA A 42 3.47 -8.48 14.59
N ASN A 43 2.45 -9.33 14.61
CA ASN A 43 2.60 -10.76 14.81
C ASN A 43 3.35 -11.41 13.63
N ALA A 44 3.53 -12.73 13.65
CA ALA A 44 4.23 -13.46 12.60
C ALA A 44 3.55 -13.36 11.23
N THR A 45 2.26 -13.05 11.18
CA THR A 45 1.48 -12.86 9.95
C THR A 45 1.31 -11.39 9.54
N LEU A 46 2.16 -10.49 10.06
CA LEU A 46 2.16 -9.06 9.74
C LEU A 46 0.81 -8.35 10.03
N GLY A 47 0.00 -8.90 10.94
CA GLY A 47 -1.33 -8.38 11.28
C GLY A 47 -2.45 -8.85 10.36
N PHE A 48 -2.18 -9.76 9.43
CA PHE A 48 -3.18 -10.42 8.58
C PHE A 48 -3.54 -11.82 9.12
N GLY A 49 -4.52 -12.48 8.50
CA GLY A 49 -4.84 -13.88 8.77
C GLY A 49 -3.73 -14.83 8.29
N ALA A 50 -3.11 -14.54 7.15
CA ALA A 50 -1.96 -15.27 6.63
C ALA A 50 -1.02 -14.38 5.79
N VAL A 51 0.24 -14.79 5.71
CA VAL A 51 1.20 -14.33 4.69
C VAL A 51 1.37 -15.48 3.71
N VAL A 52 0.97 -15.26 2.46
CA VAL A 52 0.92 -16.29 1.42
C VAL A 52 1.92 -15.94 0.34
N ALA A 53 2.80 -16.86 -0.04
CA ALA A 53 3.68 -16.67 -1.19
C ALA A 53 3.29 -17.51 -2.40
N VAL A 54 3.37 -16.91 -3.57
CA VAL A 54 3.20 -17.56 -4.87
C VAL A 54 4.56 -18.10 -5.30
N SER A 55 4.83 -19.38 -5.00
CA SER A 55 6.10 -20.01 -5.37
C SER A 55 5.93 -21.49 -5.69
N HIS A 56 6.40 -21.91 -6.87
CA HIS A 56 6.44 -23.32 -7.23
C HIS A 56 7.46 -24.08 -6.37
N ALA A 57 7.22 -25.37 -6.09
CA ALA A 57 8.08 -26.19 -5.23
C ALA A 57 9.54 -26.27 -5.73
N THR A 58 9.74 -26.19 -7.05
CA THR A 58 11.06 -26.22 -7.70
C THR A 58 11.64 -24.83 -8.00
N SER A 59 10.99 -23.74 -7.57
CA SER A 59 11.51 -22.39 -7.79
C SER A 59 12.87 -22.23 -7.11
N PRO A 60 13.92 -21.73 -7.80
CA PRO A 60 15.22 -21.49 -7.18
C PRO A 60 15.17 -20.40 -6.11
N ARG A 61 14.12 -19.56 -6.11
CA ARG A 61 13.94 -18.44 -5.18
C ARG A 61 13.27 -18.85 -3.86
N ARG A 62 12.50 -19.94 -3.87
CA ARG A 62 11.73 -20.43 -2.71
C ARG A 62 12.59 -20.64 -1.46
N ARG A 63 13.79 -21.21 -1.61
CA ARG A 63 14.68 -21.48 -0.47
C ARG A 63 15.13 -20.19 0.24
N ALA A 64 15.50 -19.17 -0.52
CA ALA A 64 15.94 -17.89 0.04
C ALA A 64 14.79 -17.17 0.73
N LEU A 65 13.60 -17.19 0.13
CA LEU A 65 12.38 -16.64 0.71
C LEU A 65 12.02 -17.27 2.07
N VAL A 66 12.02 -18.61 2.15
CA VAL A 66 11.76 -19.34 3.42
C VAL A 66 12.83 -19.02 4.46
N PHE A 67 14.09 -18.92 4.05
CA PHE A 67 15.17 -18.54 4.96
C PHE A 67 14.99 -17.13 5.52
N ALA A 68 14.66 -16.15 4.67
CA ALA A 68 14.37 -14.78 5.09
C ALA A 68 13.19 -14.73 6.07
N ALA A 69 12.09 -15.44 5.77
CA ALA A 69 10.92 -15.53 6.63
C ALA A 69 11.25 -16.09 8.02
N ASN A 70 12.00 -17.19 8.07
CA ASN A 70 12.45 -17.79 9.33
C ASN A 70 13.35 -16.84 10.13
N MET A 71 14.29 -16.15 9.49
CA MET A 71 15.18 -15.19 10.18
C MET A 71 14.42 -14.00 10.74
N THR A 72 13.39 -13.50 10.05
CA THR A 72 12.61 -12.34 10.51
C THR A 72 11.35 -12.73 11.30
N GLY A 73 11.15 -14.03 11.57
CA GLY A 73 10.01 -14.55 12.31
C GLY A 73 8.67 -14.25 11.64
N ILE A 74 8.60 -14.42 10.32
CA ILE A 74 7.38 -14.32 9.51
C ILE A 74 6.88 -15.74 9.23
N ASP A 75 5.61 -15.98 9.52
CA ASP A 75 4.96 -17.26 9.25
C ASP A 75 4.44 -17.26 7.81
N LEU A 76 5.14 -17.98 6.93
CA LEU A 76 4.91 -17.99 5.50
C LEU A 76 4.18 -19.27 5.08
N THR A 77 3.00 -19.11 4.48
CA THR A 77 2.29 -20.19 3.80
C THR A 77 2.59 -20.17 2.31
N ILE A 78 2.96 -21.33 1.74
CA ILE A 78 3.21 -21.46 0.30
C ILE A 78 2.29 -22.57 -0.25
N PRO A 79 1.11 -22.22 -0.78
CA PRO A 79 0.23 -23.18 -1.42
C PRO A 79 0.92 -23.83 -2.62
N ASP A 80 0.69 -25.14 -2.80
CA ASP A 80 1.25 -25.86 -3.94
C ASP A 80 0.74 -25.26 -5.25
N GLN A 81 1.69 -24.95 -6.14
CA GLN A 81 1.39 -24.41 -7.46
C GLN A 81 1.33 -25.58 -8.46
N PRO A 82 0.22 -25.74 -9.21
CA PRO A 82 0.12 -26.76 -10.24
C PRO A 82 1.21 -26.63 -11.31
N ALA A 83 1.57 -27.75 -11.91
CA ALA A 83 2.35 -27.77 -13.14
C ALA A 83 1.40 -27.51 -14.33
N TRP A 84 1.16 -26.23 -14.64
CA TRP A 84 0.29 -25.87 -15.77
C TRP A 84 0.90 -26.26 -17.12
N THR A 85 0.07 -26.87 -17.95
CA THR A 85 0.36 -27.26 -19.33
C THR A 85 0.17 -26.09 -20.29
N ASP A 86 0.63 -26.24 -21.54
CA ASP A 86 0.32 -25.27 -22.59
C ASP A 86 -1.18 -25.16 -22.87
N ALA A 87 -1.93 -26.25 -22.69
CA ALA A 87 -3.38 -26.24 -22.82
C ALA A 87 -4.06 -25.42 -21.72
N ASP A 88 -3.57 -25.50 -20.48
CA ASP A 88 -4.09 -24.69 -19.37
C ASP A 88 -3.85 -23.20 -19.61
N VAL A 89 -2.67 -22.84 -20.13
CA VAL A 89 -2.32 -21.46 -20.49
C VAL A 89 -3.22 -20.96 -21.63
N GLU A 90 -3.48 -21.79 -22.63
CA GLU A 90 -4.35 -21.39 -23.74
C GLU A 90 -5.82 -21.26 -23.31
N ALA A 91 -6.29 -22.14 -22.42
CA ALA A 91 -7.63 -22.03 -21.83
C ALA A 91 -7.80 -20.79 -20.94
N PHE A 92 -6.70 -20.31 -20.34
CA PHE A 92 -6.71 -19.10 -19.53
C PHE A 92 -6.79 -17.81 -20.38
N ARG A 93 -6.24 -17.84 -21.59
CA ARG A 93 -6.16 -16.69 -22.49
C ARG A 93 -7.49 -16.33 -23.10
N SER A 94 -7.66 -15.04 -23.36
CA SER A 94 -8.84 -14.55 -24.06
C SER A 94 -8.85 -15.08 -25.51
N PRO A 95 -9.98 -15.65 -25.97
CA PRO A 95 -10.12 -16.11 -27.35
C PRO A 95 -10.12 -14.95 -28.36
N GLU A 96 -10.26 -13.71 -27.89
CA GLU A 96 -10.37 -12.48 -28.69
C GLU A 96 -9.00 -11.85 -29.00
N GLY A 97 -7.97 -12.68 -29.17
CA GLY A 97 -6.62 -12.23 -29.53
C GLY A 97 -5.80 -11.75 -28.33
N SER A 98 -5.65 -12.64 -27.34
CA SER A 98 -4.75 -12.50 -26.19
C SER A 98 -3.38 -11.90 -26.54
N ARG A 99 -2.91 -10.97 -25.70
CA ARG A 99 -1.57 -10.38 -25.81
C ARG A 99 -0.63 -10.81 -24.67
N ILE A 100 -1.12 -11.57 -23.70
CA ILE A 100 -0.31 -11.98 -22.55
C ILE A 100 0.70 -13.05 -22.97
N LYS A 101 1.96 -12.85 -22.57
CA LYS A 101 3.01 -13.86 -22.74
C LYS A 101 2.77 -15.01 -21.77
N LYS A 102 3.25 -16.21 -22.11
CA LYS A 102 3.14 -17.41 -21.26
C LYS A 102 3.56 -17.16 -19.82
N GLY A 103 4.70 -16.50 -19.60
CA GLY A 103 5.17 -16.17 -18.25
C GLY A 103 4.21 -15.29 -17.45
N SER A 104 3.58 -14.29 -18.10
CA SER A 104 2.58 -13.43 -17.46
C SER A 104 1.30 -14.18 -17.15
N ALA A 105 0.86 -15.08 -18.04
CA ALA A 105 -0.28 -15.96 -17.80
C ALA A 105 -0.03 -16.87 -16.59
N LEU A 106 1.13 -17.53 -16.53
CA LEU A 106 1.51 -18.40 -15.41
C LEU A 106 1.60 -17.64 -14.09
N ALA A 107 2.13 -16.42 -14.10
CA ALA A 107 2.15 -15.56 -12.90
C ALA A 107 0.73 -15.24 -12.42
N TRP A 108 -0.17 -14.83 -13.32
CA TRP A 108 -1.56 -14.55 -13.00
C TRP A 108 -2.26 -15.81 -12.45
N MET A 109 -2.13 -16.94 -13.13
CA MET A 109 -2.69 -18.22 -12.68
C MET A 109 -2.18 -18.62 -11.29
N GLY A 110 -0.91 -18.35 -10.97
CA GLY A 110 -0.37 -18.61 -9.63
C GLY A 110 -0.95 -17.72 -8.54
N HIS A 111 -1.17 -16.44 -8.83
CA HIS A 111 -1.90 -15.57 -7.91
C HIS A 111 -3.35 -16.04 -7.71
N LEU A 112 -4.04 -16.48 -8.77
CA LEU A 112 -5.41 -17.02 -8.65
C LEU A 112 -5.44 -18.28 -7.80
N ASN A 113 -4.50 -19.19 -7.98
CA ASN A 113 -4.37 -20.39 -7.14
C ASN A 113 -4.11 -20.05 -5.66
N ALA A 114 -3.29 -19.04 -5.37
CA ALA A 114 -3.08 -18.56 -4.00
C ALA A 114 -4.36 -17.93 -3.40
N LEU A 115 -5.14 -17.19 -4.19
CA LEU A 115 -6.43 -16.66 -3.76
C LEU A 115 -7.47 -17.77 -3.53
N GLU A 116 -7.48 -18.82 -4.35
CA GLU A 116 -8.33 -19.99 -4.15
C GLU A 116 -8.00 -20.72 -2.86
N TRP A 117 -6.70 -20.95 -2.59
CA TRP A 117 -6.27 -21.48 -1.30
C TRP A 117 -6.78 -20.61 -0.15
N PHE A 118 -6.61 -19.28 -0.21
CA PHE A 118 -7.08 -18.38 0.83
C PHE A 118 -8.61 -18.46 1.02
N LEU A 119 -9.37 -18.48 -0.07
CA LEU A 119 -10.81 -18.64 -0.06
C LEU A 119 -11.27 -20.03 0.44
N SER A 120 -10.41 -21.05 0.41
CA SER A 120 -10.73 -22.36 1.00
C SER A 120 -10.62 -22.39 2.53
N THR A 121 -9.94 -21.40 3.14
CA THR A 121 -9.78 -21.28 4.61
C THR A 121 -10.92 -20.48 5.24
N ASP A 122 -10.96 -20.39 6.58
CA ASP A 122 -11.81 -19.49 7.36
C ASP A 122 -11.15 -18.13 7.66
N LEU A 123 -10.01 -17.83 7.05
CA LEU A 123 -9.28 -16.57 7.24
C LEU A 123 -10.01 -15.39 6.56
N GLU A 124 -9.98 -14.24 7.23
CA GLU A 124 -10.64 -13.01 6.78
C GLU A 124 -9.75 -12.09 5.94
N THR A 125 -8.42 -12.19 6.12
CA THR A 125 -7.45 -11.37 5.39
C THR A 125 -6.18 -12.17 5.10
N ALA A 126 -5.53 -11.86 3.99
CA ALA A 126 -4.22 -12.39 3.66
C ALA A 126 -3.41 -11.32 2.92
N ILE A 127 -2.09 -11.36 3.09
CA ILE A 127 -1.16 -10.69 2.19
C ILE A 127 -0.54 -11.74 1.27
N ILE A 128 -0.62 -11.48 -0.04
CA ILE A 128 -0.07 -12.32 -1.10
C ILE A 128 1.27 -11.71 -1.53
N LEU A 129 2.32 -12.54 -1.61
CA LEU A 129 3.68 -12.19 -1.96
C LEU A 129 4.14 -12.96 -3.20
N GLU A 130 4.91 -12.32 -4.09
CA GLU A 130 5.69 -13.02 -5.11
C GLU A 130 6.96 -13.65 -4.49
N ASP A 131 7.58 -14.62 -5.15
CA ASP A 131 8.74 -15.34 -4.59
C ASP A 131 10.10 -14.67 -4.80
N ASP A 132 10.10 -13.51 -5.45
CA ASP A 132 11.25 -12.64 -5.66
C ASP A 132 11.19 -11.32 -4.88
N VAL A 133 10.35 -11.27 -3.84
CA VAL A 133 10.34 -10.14 -2.91
C VAL A 133 11.41 -10.28 -1.84
N ASP A 134 11.95 -9.14 -1.44
CA ASP A 134 12.78 -8.97 -0.23
C ASP A 134 12.14 -7.93 0.69
N TRP A 135 12.50 -7.96 1.97
CA TRP A 135 12.03 -6.99 2.96
C TRP A 135 13.11 -6.63 3.98
N ASP A 136 12.89 -5.49 4.63
CA ASP A 136 13.75 -5.02 5.71
C ASP A 136 13.57 -5.89 6.98
N ILE A 137 14.65 -6.13 7.72
CA ILE A 137 14.60 -6.91 8.98
C ILE A 137 13.68 -6.27 10.04
N HIS A 138 13.41 -4.97 9.94
CA HIS A 138 12.50 -4.21 10.80
C HIS A 138 11.04 -4.25 10.29
N LEU A 139 10.69 -5.10 9.32
CA LEU A 139 9.34 -5.17 8.74
C LEU A 139 8.28 -5.32 9.83
N ARG A 140 8.46 -6.27 10.75
CA ARG A 140 7.53 -6.55 11.85
C ARG A 140 7.52 -5.50 12.94
N THR A 141 8.67 -4.89 13.23
CA THR A 141 8.86 -4.04 14.41
C THR A 141 8.68 -2.56 14.14
N SER A 142 8.84 -2.12 12.88
CA SER A 142 8.75 -0.71 12.49
C SER A 142 7.84 -0.48 11.28
N GLN A 143 8.15 -1.07 10.12
CA GLN A 143 7.51 -0.69 8.86
C GLN A 143 6.01 -1.02 8.83
N ILE A 144 5.64 -2.25 9.19
CA ILE A 144 4.23 -2.67 9.26
C ILE A 144 3.46 -1.90 10.34
N PRO A 145 3.97 -1.73 11.57
CA PRO A 145 3.29 -0.89 12.56
C PRO A 145 3.05 0.57 12.15
N LEU A 146 4.00 1.19 11.44
CA LEU A 146 3.86 2.56 10.94
C LEU A 146 2.83 2.63 9.80
N ALA A 147 2.93 1.71 8.83
CA ALA A 147 2.00 1.63 7.71
C ALA A 147 0.57 1.35 8.19
N ALA A 148 0.37 0.40 9.10
CA ALA A 148 -0.93 0.07 9.67
C ALA A 148 -1.54 1.24 10.46
N ALA A 149 -0.74 1.96 11.24
CA ALA A 149 -1.19 3.19 11.91
C ALA A 149 -1.64 4.25 10.89
N ALA A 150 -0.89 4.43 9.80
CA ALA A 150 -1.22 5.38 8.74
C ALA A 150 -2.54 5.02 8.04
N ILE A 151 -2.71 3.75 7.66
CA ILE A 151 -3.93 3.25 7.02
C ILE A 151 -5.14 3.39 7.95
N ARG A 152 -5.00 3.02 9.24
CA ARG A 152 -6.06 3.20 10.24
C ARG A 152 -6.51 4.66 10.33
N GLN A 153 -5.55 5.59 10.37
CA GLN A 153 -5.86 7.01 10.43
C GLN A 153 -6.59 7.46 9.17
N LEU A 154 -6.11 7.08 7.98
CA LEU A 154 -6.73 7.41 6.71
C LEU A 154 -8.18 6.92 6.61
N LEU A 155 -8.42 5.66 6.96
CA LEU A 155 -9.76 5.07 6.91
C LEU A 155 -10.72 5.66 7.95
N THR A 156 -10.19 6.16 9.07
CA THR A 156 -11.01 6.83 10.10
C THR A 156 -11.37 8.26 9.69
N GLN A 157 -10.43 8.99 9.09
CA GLN A 157 -10.62 10.38 8.65
C GLN A 157 -11.43 10.47 7.35
N HIS A 158 -11.27 9.48 6.47
CA HIS A 158 -11.90 9.41 5.17
C HIS A 158 -12.45 7.99 4.96
N PRO A 159 -13.58 7.65 5.61
CA PRO A 159 -14.20 6.35 5.42
C PRO A 159 -14.54 6.15 3.94
N PRO A 160 -14.34 4.95 3.38
CA PRO A 160 -14.73 4.64 2.01
C PRO A 160 -16.21 4.98 1.81
N THR A 161 -16.53 5.80 0.81
CA THR A 161 -17.91 6.07 0.44
C THR A 161 -18.58 4.76 0.01
N PRO A 162 -19.75 4.40 0.56
CA PRO A 162 -20.52 3.28 0.03
C PRO A 162 -20.84 3.55 -1.43
N ALA A 163 -20.46 2.63 -2.31
CA ALA A 163 -20.92 2.68 -3.69
C ALA A 163 -22.43 2.45 -3.69
N ASN A 164 -23.18 3.54 -3.90
CA ASN A 164 -24.61 3.58 -4.20
C ASN A 164 -25.55 3.10 -3.07
N ASN A 165 -26.20 4.04 -2.38
CA ASN A 165 -27.51 3.83 -1.78
C ASN A 165 -28.27 5.17 -1.74
N ASN A 166 -28.97 5.45 -2.83
CA ASN A 166 -30.11 6.35 -2.77
C ASN A 166 -31.16 5.72 -1.85
N ASN A 167 -31.66 6.50 -0.89
CA ASN A 167 -32.59 6.15 0.19
C ASN A 167 -31.97 5.43 1.40
N SER A 168 -31.74 6.18 2.49
CA SER A 168 -32.68 6.22 3.62
C SER A 168 -32.08 6.93 4.84
N SER A 169 -32.92 7.75 5.45
CA SER A 169 -33.03 8.09 6.87
C SER A 169 -31.78 7.92 7.75
N ARG A 170 -31.31 9.04 8.31
CA ARG A 170 -30.41 9.11 9.46
C ARG A 170 -31.03 8.38 10.67
N SER A 171 -30.85 7.07 10.74
CA SER A 171 -31.06 6.31 11.97
C SER A 171 -29.79 6.39 12.80
N HIS A 172 -29.90 7.01 13.97
CA HIS A 172 -28.89 7.01 15.03
C HIS A 172 -28.82 5.60 15.64
N SER A 173 -28.35 4.61 14.86
CA SER A 173 -28.06 3.29 15.40
C SER A 173 -26.70 3.35 16.10
N SER A 174 -26.70 2.93 17.37
CA SER A 174 -25.52 2.73 18.21
C SER A 174 -24.40 2.08 17.39
N HIS A 175 -23.37 2.86 17.07
CA HIS A 175 -22.22 2.40 16.30
C HIS A 175 -21.50 1.32 17.10
N LYS A 176 -21.85 0.04 16.85
CA LYS A 176 -20.90 -1.04 17.13
C LYS A 176 -19.71 -0.73 16.24
N ASN A 177 -18.61 -0.28 16.86
CA ASN A 177 -17.37 -0.07 16.13
C ASN A 177 -17.10 -1.33 15.31
N PRO A 178 -16.91 -1.22 13.98
CA PRO A 178 -16.61 -2.39 13.18
C PRO A 178 -15.40 -3.11 13.77
N PRO A 179 -15.35 -4.46 13.72
CA PRO A 179 -14.22 -5.20 14.25
C PRO A 179 -12.92 -4.63 13.67
N GLN A 180 -12.05 -4.15 14.56
CA GLN A 180 -10.84 -3.46 14.16
C GLN A 180 -9.73 -4.50 14.00
N THR A 181 -9.30 -4.77 12.77
CA THR A 181 -8.13 -5.61 12.51
C THR A 181 -6.84 -4.83 12.79
N TYR A 182 -5.67 -5.49 12.74
CA TYR A 182 -4.38 -4.81 12.83
C TYR A 182 -4.26 -3.66 11.80
N TRP A 183 -4.83 -3.83 10.61
CA TRP A 183 -4.82 -2.84 9.53
C TRP A 183 -6.00 -1.87 9.52
N GLY A 184 -6.87 -1.94 10.53
CA GLY A 184 -8.06 -1.09 10.65
C GLY A 184 -9.35 -1.80 10.26
N PRO A 185 -10.44 -1.06 10.00
CA PRO A 185 -11.71 -1.66 9.60
C PRO A 185 -11.58 -2.33 8.23
N LEU A 186 -12.27 -3.45 8.01
CA LEU A 186 -12.30 -4.18 6.72
C LEU A 186 -13.08 -3.46 5.61
N SER A 187 -13.21 -2.14 5.71
CA SER A 187 -13.74 -1.29 4.64
C SER A 187 -12.72 -1.05 3.52
N TRP A 188 -11.44 -1.36 3.74
CA TRP A 188 -10.45 -1.45 2.66
C TRP A 188 -10.64 -2.75 1.90
N GLU A 189 -10.36 -2.72 0.59
CA GLU A 189 -10.51 -3.90 -0.27
C GLU A 189 -9.15 -4.49 -0.66
N LEU A 190 -8.21 -3.62 -1.03
CA LEU A 190 -6.86 -3.99 -1.43
C LEU A 190 -5.87 -3.06 -0.72
N LEU A 191 -4.81 -3.61 -0.13
CA LEU A 191 -3.64 -2.84 0.31
C LEU A 191 -2.46 -3.22 -0.58
N PHE A 192 -1.96 -2.27 -1.36
CA PHE A 192 -0.85 -2.48 -2.28
C PHE A 192 0.47 -2.12 -1.57
N LEU A 193 1.07 -3.10 -0.88
CA LEU A 193 2.20 -2.87 0.04
C LEU A 193 3.58 -3.10 -0.61
N GLY A 194 3.63 -3.89 -1.69
CA GLY A 194 4.83 -4.12 -2.49
C GLY A 194 4.49 -3.93 -3.97
N HIS A 195 5.08 -2.91 -4.58
CA HIS A 195 4.77 -2.50 -5.95
C HIS A 195 5.94 -1.80 -6.63
N CYS A 196 5.92 -1.77 -7.96
CA CYS A 196 6.90 -1.05 -8.77
C CYS A 196 6.63 0.47 -8.84
N GLY A 197 5.39 0.87 -8.54
CA GLY A 197 4.97 2.26 -8.53
C GLY A 197 3.45 2.37 -8.56
N ASP A 198 2.96 3.57 -8.31
CA ASP A 198 1.59 3.97 -8.59
C ASP A 198 1.65 5.24 -9.44
N PHE A 199 1.20 5.16 -10.68
CA PHE A 199 1.51 6.17 -11.69
C PHE A 199 0.35 7.13 -11.88
N PHE A 200 0.54 8.35 -11.37
CA PHE A 200 -0.39 9.46 -11.57
C PHE A 200 0.37 10.78 -11.52
N PRO A 201 -0.16 11.87 -12.11
CA PRO A 201 0.46 13.17 -12.00
C PRO A 201 0.49 13.60 -10.53
N ALA A 202 1.69 13.91 -10.02
CA ALA A 202 1.91 14.30 -8.63
C ALA A 202 0.98 15.44 -8.16
N SER A 203 0.67 16.38 -9.06
CA SER A 203 -0.26 17.50 -8.84
C SER A 203 -1.70 17.10 -8.50
N THR A 204 -2.06 15.84 -8.73
CA THR A 204 -3.41 15.31 -8.47
C THR A 204 -3.49 14.56 -7.15
N LEU A 205 -2.40 14.45 -6.37
CA LEU A 205 -2.39 13.73 -5.09
C LEU A 205 -3.46 14.23 -4.12
N GLN A 206 -3.70 15.55 -4.10
CA GLN A 206 -4.67 16.19 -3.22
C GLN A 206 -6.13 15.85 -3.56
N ASP A 207 -6.40 15.29 -4.75
CA ASP A 207 -7.74 14.83 -5.14
C ASP A 207 -8.12 13.52 -4.40
N SER A 208 -7.24 12.99 -3.56
CA SER A 208 -7.49 11.78 -2.77
C SER A 208 -6.91 11.91 -1.36
N ALA A 209 -7.48 11.17 -0.41
CA ALA A 209 -6.90 11.09 0.92
C ALA A 209 -5.50 10.47 0.88
N PHE A 210 -4.55 11.13 1.54
CA PHE A 210 -3.18 10.65 1.69
C PHE A 210 -2.62 11.04 3.07
N LEU A 211 -1.59 10.32 3.50
CA LEU A 211 -0.89 10.54 4.75
C LEU A 211 0.60 10.32 4.54
N ALA A 212 1.39 11.33 4.92
CA ALA A 212 2.84 11.20 5.01
C ALA A 212 3.27 10.92 6.46
N TYR A 213 4.16 9.95 6.65
CA TYR A 213 4.69 9.58 7.97
C TYR A 213 6.19 9.28 7.90
N ALA A 214 6.90 9.61 8.98
CA ALA A 214 8.33 9.32 9.09
C ALA A 214 8.59 7.83 9.29
N ASP A 215 9.58 7.28 8.58
CA ASP A 215 10.12 5.94 8.74
C ASP A 215 11.64 5.96 8.52
N GLY A 216 12.39 5.81 9.62
CA GLY A 216 13.85 5.81 9.60
C GLY A 216 14.49 4.60 8.91
N SER A 217 13.72 3.54 8.63
CA SER A 217 14.22 2.38 7.86
C SER A 217 14.20 2.62 6.34
N LEU A 218 13.53 3.67 5.87
CA LEU A 218 13.51 3.99 4.44
C LEU A 218 14.90 4.45 3.98
N MET A 219 15.38 3.92 2.87
CA MET A 219 16.65 4.35 2.29
C MET A 219 16.57 5.80 1.78
N PRO A 220 17.70 6.53 1.72
CA PRO A 220 17.74 7.85 1.12
C PRO A 220 17.22 7.86 -0.32
N ALA A 221 16.59 8.95 -0.76
CA ALA A 221 15.99 9.05 -2.09
C ALA A 221 16.98 8.74 -3.23
N ALA A 222 18.27 9.02 -3.04
CA ALA A 222 19.34 8.72 -4.00
C ALA A 222 19.57 7.21 -4.23
N ARG A 223 19.09 6.34 -3.33
CA ARG A 223 19.19 4.88 -3.42
C ARG A 223 17.88 4.21 -3.82
N LEU A 224 16.80 4.98 -4.01
CA LEU A 224 15.54 4.47 -4.52
C LEU A 224 15.59 4.33 -6.04
N HIS A 225 14.70 3.50 -6.59
CA HIS A 225 14.48 3.42 -8.03
C HIS A 225 14.16 4.80 -8.62
N THR A 226 14.73 5.11 -9.79
CA THR A 226 14.73 6.47 -10.38
C THR A 226 13.35 7.09 -10.48
N MET A 227 12.35 6.32 -10.90
CA MET A 227 10.97 6.79 -11.04
C MET A 227 10.33 7.13 -9.69
N THR A 228 10.53 6.28 -8.68
CA THR A 228 10.03 6.49 -7.33
C THR A 228 10.67 7.72 -6.69
N ALA A 229 11.99 7.86 -6.84
CA ALA A 229 12.72 9.03 -6.35
C ALA A 229 12.26 10.32 -7.03
N ALA A 230 12.05 10.30 -8.35
CA ALA A 230 11.54 11.44 -9.10
C ALA A 230 10.12 11.83 -8.67
N PHE A 231 9.23 10.85 -8.48
CA PHE A 231 7.88 11.07 -7.99
C PHE A 231 7.89 11.71 -6.60
N LEU A 232 8.60 11.14 -5.63
CA LEU A 232 8.69 11.70 -4.27
C LEU A 232 9.31 13.10 -4.25
N ARG A 233 10.35 13.37 -5.07
CA ARG A 233 10.92 14.71 -5.22
C ARG A 233 9.93 15.71 -5.81
N SER A 234 9.12 15.31 -6.78
CA SER A 234 8.09 16.18 -7.35
C SER A 234 7.00 16.58 -6.34
N LEU A 235 6.79 15.76 -5.32
CA LEU A 235 5.92 16.06 -4.17
C LEU A 235 6.61 16.94 -3.11
N GLY A 236 7.92 17.21 -3.24
CA GLY A 236 8.70 17.84 -2.17
C GLY A 236 8.81 16.98 -0.90
N MET A 237 8.75 15.64 -1.03
CA MET A 237 8.80 14.76 0.14
C MET A 237 10.17 14.77 0.82
N PRO A 238 10.23 14.97 2.15
CA PRO A 238 11.47 14.85 2.91
C PRO A 238 12.05 13.43 2.86
N GLU A 239 13.34 13.32 3.18
CA GLU A 239 13.99 12.03 3.41
C GLU A 239 13.32 11.25 4.55
N HIS A 240 13.40 9.92 4.48
CA HIS A 240 12.84 9.02 5.50
C HIS A 240 11.34 9.24 5.75
N VAL A 241 10.58 9.60 4.72
CA VAL A 241 9.12 9.76 4.77
C VAL A 241 8.47 8.81 3.77
N ARG A 242 7.48 8.05 4.24
CA ARG A 242 6.60 7.25 3.41
C ARG A 242 5.29 7.98 3.18
N LEU A 243 4.68 7.71 2.02
CA LEU A 243 3.37 8.19 1.64
C LEU A 243 2.40 7.01 1.56
N ALA A 244 1.30 7.08 2.32
CA ALA A 244 0.14 6.22 2.13
C ALA A 244 -0.95 7.01 1.43
N HIS A 245 -1.55 6.47 0.37
CA HIS A 245 -2.61 7.15 -0.38
C HIS A 245 -3.54 6.12 -1.03
N ARG A 246 -4.70 6.59 -1.51
CA ARG A 246 -5.56 5.77 -2.36
C ARG A 246 -4.84 5.48 -3.68
N SER A 247 -4.78 4.20 -4.04
CA SER A 247 -4.10 3.79 -5.27
C SER A 247 -4.87 4.22 -6.52
N ARG A 248 -4.15 4.52 -7.63
CA ARG A 248 -4.75 4.97 -8.90
C ARG A 248 -4.40 4.06 -10.08
N TRP A 249 -3.11 3.88 -10.32
CA TRP A 249 -2.59 3.02 -11.37
C TRP A 249 -1.37 2.25 -10.83
N PRO A 250 -1.60 1.30 -9.92
CA PRO A 250 -0.53 0.49 -9.35
C PRO A 250 0.07 -0.45 -10.40
N LEU A 251 1.39 -0.68 -10.31
CA LEU A 251 2.11 -1.63 -11.15
C LEU A 251 2.86 -2.67 -10.31
N CYS A 252 2.88 -3.92 -10.82
CA CYS A 252 3.49 -5.12 -10.20
C CYS A 252 2.76 -5.60 -8.95
N THR A 253 2.59 -6.90 -8.81
CA THR A 253 1.85 -7.55 -7.72
C THR A 253 2.76 -8.16 -6.64
N PHE A 254 3.98 -7.61 -6.48
CA PHE A 254 4.99 -8.11 -5.55
C PHE A 254 4.44 -8.39 -4.16
N ALA A 255 3.65 -7.46 -3.60
CA ALA A 255 2.87 -7.74 -2.41
C ALA A 255 1.56 -6.96 -2.37
N TYR A 256 0.44 -7.67 -2.20
CA TYR A 256 -0.86 -7.06 -1.99
C TYR A 256 -1.67 -7.82 -0.95
N ALA A 257 -2.41 -7.10 -0.11
CA ALA A 257 -3.32 -7.70 0.85
C ALA A 257 -4.77 -7.58 0.41
N VAL A 258 -5.52 -8.64 0.67
CA VAL A 258 -6.94 -8.79 0.34
C VAL A 258 -7.75 -9.07 1.59
N THR A 259 -9.02 -8.66 1.54
CA THR A 259 -10.06 -9.23 2.40
C THR A 259 -10.65 -10.45 1.71
N ARG A 260 -11.33 -11.32 2.45
CA ARG A 260 -12.07 -12.44 1.87
C ARG A 260 -13.04 -12.00 0.77
N ALA A 261 -13.73 -10.89 1.00
CA ALA A 261 -14.66 -10.30 0.04
C ALA A 261 -13.98 -9.81 -1.25
N SER A 262 -12.82 -9.14 -1.14
CA SER A 262 -12.10 -8.67 -2.32
C SER A 262 -11.41 -9.80 -3.08
N ALA A 263 -10.87 -10.81 -2.39
CA ALA A 263 -10.34 -12.02 -3.01
C ALA A 263 -11.40 -12.75 -3.85
N ALA A 264 -12.61 -12.93 -3.32
CA ALA A 264 -13.71 -13.56 -4.04
C ALA A 264 -14.10 -12.78 -5.31
N ARG A 265 -14.15 -11.44 -5.22
CA ARG A 265 -14.41 -10.59 -6.40
C ARG A 265 -13.28 -10.65 -7.42
N ILE A 266 -12.02 -10.63 -6.98
CA ILE A 266 -10.87 -10.76 -7.89
C ILE A 266 -10.96 -12.11 -8.63
N ARG A 267 -11.19 -13.21 -7.91
CA ARG A 267 -11.28 -14.54 -8.53
C ARG A 267 -12.44 -14.63 -9.52
N ALA A 268 -13.59 -14.05 -9.20
CA ALA A 268 -14.77 -14.07 -10.06
C ALA A 268 -14.60 -13.20 -11.32
N THR A 269 -14.02 -12.00 -11.18
CA THR A 269 -13.89 -11.04 -12.28
C THR A 269 -12.68 -11.33 -13.17
N TYR A 270 -11.59 -11.83 -12.59
CA TYR A 270 -10.27 -11.98 -13.23
C TYR A 270 -9.80 -13.44 -13.23
N GLY A 271 -10.75 -14.38 -13.27
CA GLY A 271 -10.48 -15.82 -13.24
C GLY A 271 -9.91 -16.38 -14.55
N SER A 272 -10.00 -15.60 -15.62
CA SER A 272 -9.38 -15.74 -16.95
C SER A 272 -8.83 -14.36 -17.38
N GLU A 273 -8.09 -14.30 -18.49
CA GLU A 273 -7.81 -13.02 -19.18
C GLU A 273 -9.11 -12.37 -19.68
#